data_AF-A0A954TBQ7-F1
#
_entry.id   AF-A0A954TBQ7-F1
#
_cell.length_a   1.000
_cell.length_b   1.000
_cell.length_c   1.000
_cell.angle_alpha   90.00
_cell.angle_beta   90.00
_cell.angle_gamma   90.00
#
_symmetry.space_group_name_H-M   'P 1'
#
loop_
_entity.id
_entity.type
_entity.pdbx_description
1 polymer ?
#
loop_
_entity_poly.entity_id
_entity_poly.type
_entity_poly.pdbx_seq_one_letter_code
_entity_poly.pdbx_strand_id
1 'polypeptide(L)'
;MLLLFRKRKVWLFGLVLGLGAMTAIVSTPVASSAASEKKASKEEKEFLKEIKKALKNKLKGKEDKKGKDADVPLIGPLDSVPVPLPPDLKDYVDDEKAAIALGKALFWDMQVGSDGRTACATCHFHAGADSRTKNTVAPNGGSFRGANYQLTSSDFPFHRLADPDRKRSNSNPVIFDTSEIAGAQGVIKKEFVRINDGSPVDVGILVPDPVFHFDGANARQVTGRNSPSVINAVFNDRQFWDGRANRFFNGVNPFGDMDPDARVWVTASKKGGLKQKRILLDNASLASQAVGPPNNEVEMAWHARTFPELGRKMLQLPPLALQEIDRKDSVLGKYSASPKKGFKKDLSYAELIGKAFPKEYWSSEELTPDGYTQMEANFAMFWGLSIMLYESTLVSDESPFDKYIDGDESAISSLAKEGLNIFLNEGKCINCHSGPEFTGAAISQLRGVLADRDEPMVEFMEMQ
;
A
#
# COMPACT_ATOMS: atom_id res chain seq x y z
N MET A 1 29.56 -42.79 44.40
CA MET A 1 30.54 -43.88 44.61
C MET A 1 31.70 -43.60 43.64
N LEU A 2 32.61 -42.69 43.99
CA LEU A 2 33.84 -42.85 44.79
C LEU A 2 34.98 -43.60 44.05
N LEU A 3 36.21 -43.08 44.23
CA LEU A 3 37.52 -43.62 43.80
C LEU A 3 37.88 -43.36 42.32
N LEU A 4 38.79 -42.44 41.95
CA LEU A 4 40.20 -42.16 42.34
C LEU A 4 41.16 -43.34 42.11
N PHE A 5 42.10 -43.13 41.17
CA PHE A 5 43.48 -43.60 41.33
C PHE A 5 44.51 -42.50 41.04
N ARG A 6 45.23 -42.13 42.10
CA ARG A 6 46.61 -41.58 42.09
C ARG A 6 47.55 -42.62 41.44
N LYS A 7 48.80 -42.38 41.03
CA LYS A 7 49.78 -41.28 41.15
C LYS A 7 50.95 -41.64 40.20
N ARG A 8 51.72 -40.66 39.71
CA ARG A 8 53.20 -40.65 39.84
C ARG A 8 53.75 -39.28 39.46
N LYS A 9 54.46 -38.64 40.40
CA LYS A 9 55.36 -37.51 40.14
C LYS A 9 56.78 -38.05 40.14
N VAL A 10 57.62 -37.56 39.25
CA VAL A 10 59.07 -37.51 39.42
C VAL A 10 59.47 -36.04 39.26
N TRP A 11 60.41 -35.58 40.08
CA TRP A 11 61.01 -34.24 40.03
C TRP A 11 62.52 -34.43 40.04
N LEU A 12 63.24 -33.67 39.20
CA LEU A 12 64.65 -33.36 39.38
C LEU A 12 64.89 -31.89 38.96
N PHE A 13 65.99 -31.30 39.42
CA PHE A 13 66.15 -29.85 39.65
C PHE A 13 67.24 -29.19 38.78
N GLY A 14 67.12 -27.88 38.54
CA GLY A 14 68.18 -26.97 38.05
C GLY A 14 68.05 -26.56 36.56
N LEU A 15 68.41 -25.34 36.12
CA LEU A 15 68.82 -24.14 36.84
C LEU A 15 68.55 -22.85 35.99
N VAL A 16 68.06 -21.80 36.66
CA VAL A 16 68.10 -20.33 36.38
C VAL A 16 69.21 -19.87 35.38
N LEU A 17 69.10 -18.91 34.44
CA LEU A 17 68.19 -17.78 34.05
C LEU A 17 67.60 -17.98 32.62
N GLY A 18 66.79 -17.10 31.99
CA GLY A 18 66.10 -15.86 32.39
C GLY A 18 65.65 -14.96 31.18
N LEU A 19 64.71 -14.03 31.42
CA LEU A 19 64.09 -13.00 30.55
C LEU A 19 63.62 -13.34 29.11
N GLY A 20 62.30 -13.24 28.90
CA GLY A 20 61.63 -13.25 27.59
C GLY A 20 60.10 -13.29 27.75
N ALA A 21 59.50 -12.17 28.15
CA ALA A 21 58.09 -12.15 28.57
C ALA A 21 57.11 -12.27 27.38
N MET A 22 56.29 -13.34 27.38
CA MET A 22 55.10 -13.41 26.53
C MET A 22 53.99 -12.51 27.07
N THR A 23 53.52 -11.58 26.25
CA THR A 23 52.44 -10.67 26.59
C THR A 23 51.08 -11.38 26.48
N ALA A 24 50.54 -11.83 27.60
CA ALA A 24 49.11 -12.14 27.67
C ALA A 24 48.34 -10.82 27.73
N ILE A 25 47.53 -10.53 26.70
CA ILE A 25 46.64 -9.37 26.72
C ILE A 25 45.51 -9.67 27.71
N VAL A 26 45.66 -9.15 28.93
CA VAL A 26 44.59 -9.12 29.92
C VAL A 26 43.51 -8.17 29.39
N SER A 27 42.29 -8.70 29.23
CA SER A 27 41.11 -7.90 28.92
C SER A 27 40.82 -6.92 30.08
N THR A 28 41.24 -5.67 29.93
CA THR A 28 40.76 -4.58 30.79
C THR A 28 39.27 -4.37 30.55
N PRO A 29 38.44 -4.24 31.59
CA PRO A 29 37.06 -3.82 31.40
C PRO A 29 37.07 -2.39 30.86
N VAL A 30 36.47 -2.17 29.68
CA VAL A 30 36.18 -0.82 29.20
C VAL A 30 35.17 -0.23 30.17
N ALA A 31 35.59 0.79 30.93
CA ALA A 31 34.68 1.55 31.76
C ALA A 31 33.66 2.25 30.84
N SER A 32 32.40 1.81 30.88
CA SER A 32 31.34 2.50 30.14
C SER A 32 31.19 3.91 30.68
N SER A 33 31.03 4.87 29.77
CA SER A 33 30.83 6.27 30.14
C SER A 33 29.41 6.48 30.62
N ALA A 34 29.12 6.18 31.90
CA ALA A 34 27.85 6.52 32.57
C ALA A 34 27.53 8.04 32.61
N ALA A 35 28.38 8.87 31.99
CA ALA A 35 28.19 10.29 31.72
C ALA A 35 27.50 10.58 30.36
N SER A 36 27.55 9.69 29.36
CA SER A 36 26.84 9.88 28.09
C SER A 36 25.35 9.52 28.20
N GLU A 37 25.02 8.39 28.84
CA GLU A 37 23.64 7.92 29.08
C GLU A 37 22.78 8.96 29.83
N LYS A 38 23.37 9.72 30.76
CA LYS A 38 22.63 10.72 31.53
C LYS A 38 22.32 12.00 30.76
N LYS A 39 23.10 12.35 29.73
CA LYS A 39 22.96 13.62 29.04
C LYS A 39 21.79 13.61 28.05
N ALA A 40 21.65 12.54 27.28
CA ALA A 40 20.50 12.30 26.40
C ALA A 40 19.17 12.43 27.17
N SER A 41 19.08 11.83 28.36
CA SER A 41 17.85 11.81 29.16
C SER A 41 17.30 13.18 29.59
N LYS A 42 18.11 14.25 29.57
CA LYS A 42 17.64 15.61 29.88
C LYS A 42 17.13 16.31 28.64
N GLU A 43 17.92 16.29 27.57
CA GLU A 43 17.59 16.91 26.27
C GLU A 43 16.34 16.23 25.67
N GLU A 44 16.23 14.90 25.77
CA GLU A 44 15.05 14.11 25.40
C GLU A 44 13.81 14.51 26.23
N LYS A 45 13.93 14.64 27.56
CA LYS A 45 12.80 15.08 28.42
C LYS A 45 12.41 16.53 28.20
N GLU A 46 13.36 17.39 27.85
CA GLU A 46 13.14 18.80 27.56
C GLU A 46 12.45 18.96 26.19
N PHE A 47 12.85 18.16 25.18
CA PHE A 47 12.21 18.06 23.88
C PHE A 47 10.82 17.40 23.93
N LEU A 48 10.64 16.28 24.63
CA LEU A 48 9.32 15.68 24.89
C LEU A 48 8.41 16.64 25.67
N LYS A 49 8.97 17.49 26.54
CA LYS A 49 8.22 18.56 27.22
C LYS A 49 7.86 19.70 26.28
N GLU A 50 8.70 20.05 25.31
CA GLU A 50 8.39 21.01 24.24
C GLU A 50 7.30 20.46 23.30
N ILE A 51 7.38 19.19 22.86
CA ILE A 51 6.30 18.52 22.10
C ILE A 51 5.00 18.47 22.91
N LYS A 52 5.03 17.94 24.14
CA LYS A 52 3.85 17.89 25.02
C LYS A 52 3.29 19.29 25.32
N LYS A 53 4.11 20.35 25.31
CA LYS A 53 3.70 21.77 25.44
C LYS A 53 3.10 22.32 24.15
N ALA A 54 3.64 22.00 22.98
CA ALA A 54 3.08 22.37 21.68
C ALA A 54 1.70 21.74 21.47
N LEU A 55 1.59 20.41 21.67
CA LEU A 55 0.32 19.67 21.63
C LEU A 55 -0.70 20.24 22.62
N LYS A 56 -0.31 20.46 23.88
CA LYS A 56 -1.21 20.95 24.94
C LYS A 56 -1.63 22.41 24.80
N ASN A 57 -0.83 23.24 24.12
CA ASN A 57 -1.24 24.61 23.76
C ASN A 57 -2.24 24.59 22.59
N LYS A 58 -2.10 23.65 21.65
CA LYS A 58 -2.96 23.51 20.48
C LYS A 58 -4.34 22.94 20.83
N LEU A 59 -4.38 21.89 21.66
CA LEU A 59 -5.60 21.30 22.23
C LEU A 59 -6.38 22.24 23.16
N LYS A 60 -5.85 23.43 23.49
CA LYS A 60 -6.46 24.37 24.44
C LYS A 60 -7.28 25.49 23.83
N GLY A 61 -7.48 25.50 22.52
CA GLY A 61 -8.43 26.39 21.86
C GLY A 61 -8.13 27.87 22.07
N LYS A 62 -7.12 28.39 21.35
CA LYS A 62 -7.26 29.74 20.80
C LYS A 62 -7.49 29.60 19.31
N GLU A 63 -8.70 29.94 18.90
CA GLU A 63 -8.98 30.41 17.54
C GLU A 63 -7.98 31.51 17.22
N ASP A 64 -7.01 31.24 16.35
CA ASP A 64 -6.32 32.33 15.67
C ASP A 64 -7.34 32.93 14.69
N LYS A 65 -7.79 34.16 15.01
CA LYS A 65 -8.89 34.86 14.32
C LYS A 65 -8.53 35.39 12.92
N LYS A 66 -7.75 34.61 12.18
CA LYS A 66 -7.44 34.72 10.76
C LYS A 66 -7.27 33.29 10.25
N GLY A 67 -8.23 32.80 9.47
CA GLY A 67 -8.20 31.45 8.92
C GLY A 67 -6.93 31.22 8.11
N LYS A 68 -5.97 30.53 8.74
CA LYS A 68 -4.74 30.02 8.14
C LYS A 68 -4.47 28.67 8.75
N ASP A 69 -4.38 27.69 7.87
CA ASP A 69 -3.86 26.33 8.00
C ASP A 69 -3.40 25.93 9.41
N ALA A 70 -4.12 24.99 10.03
CA ALA A 70 -3.67 24.38 11.27
C ALA A 70 -2.38 23.56 11.01
N ASP A 71 -1.22 24.06 11.48
CA ASP A 71 0.08 23.37 11.30
C ASP A 71 -0.03 21.87 11.62
N VAL A 72 0.45 20.98 10.75
CA VAL A 72 0.47 19.55 11.11
C VAL A 72 1.54 19.32 12.20
N PRO A 73 1.26 18.52 13.25
CA PRO A 73 2.29 18.13 14.22
C PRO A 73 3.50 17.50 13.52
N LEU A 74 4.71 17.83 13.97
CA LEU A 74 5.95 17.31 13.36
C LEU A 74 5.96 15.76 13.34
N ILE A 75 5.46 15.17 14.43
CA ILE A 75 4.99 13.79 14.56
C ILE A 75 3.68 13.80 15.36
N GLY A 76 2.81 12.81 15.17
CA GLY A 76 1.58 12.63 15.94
C GLY A 76 1.05 11.20 15.83
N PRO A 77 -0.02 10.84 16.56
CA PRO A 77 -0.74 9.59 16.39
C PRO A 77 -1.64 9.67 15.15
N LEU A 78 -1.82 8.58 14.41
CA LEU A 78 -2.53 8.62 13.13
C LEU A 78 -4.03 8.96 13.28
N ASP A 79 -4.65 8.62 14.41
CA ASP A 79 -6.06 8.94 14.72
C ASP A 79 -6.34 10.46 14.78
N SER A 80 -5.29 11.29 14.91
CA SER A 80 -5.39 12.74 14.87
C SER A 80 -5.63 13.33 13.48
N VAL A 81 -5.61 12.52 12.41
CA VAL A 81 -5.88 12.94 11.03
C VAL A 81 -7.16 12.26 10.52
N PRO A 82 -8.22 13.03 10.14
CA PRO A 82 -9.42 12.45 9.56
C PRO A 82 -9.13 11.84 8.18
N VAL A 83 -9.85 10.78 7.84
CA VAL A 83 -9.75 10.09 6.54
C VAL A 83 -10.21 11.05 5.42
N PRO A 84 -9.32 11.46 4.49
CA PRO A 84 -9.61 12.55 3.55
C PRO A 84 -10.42 12.05 2.34
N LEU A 85 -11.73 11.95 2.50
CA LEU A 85 -12.65 11.56 1.42
C LEU A 85 -13.00 12.74 0.47
N PRO A 86 -13.52 12.47 -0.73
CA PRO A 86 -14.03 13.52 -1.63
C PRO A 86 -15.16 14.34 -0.99
N PRO A 87 -15.13 15.69 -1.06
CA PRO A 87 -16.16 16.54 -0.44
C PRO A 87 -17.53 16.42 -1.14
N ASP A 88 -17.54 16.05 -2.42
CA ASP A 88 -18.71 15.86 -3.26
C ASP A 88 -19.13 14.38 -3.41
N LEU A 89 -18.56 13.46 -2.61
CA LEU A 89 -18.79 12.00 -2.70
C LEU A 89 -20.28 11.61 -2.78
N LYS A 90 -21.14 12.30 -2.02
CA LYS A 90 -22.60 12.06 -1.96
C LYS A 90 -23.34 12.27 -3.29
N ASP A 91 -22.73 13.01 -4.24
CA ASP A 91 -23.31 13.22 -5.57
C ASP A 91 -23.02 12.03 -6.52
N TYR A 92 -22.21 11.08 -6.06
CA TYR A 92 -21.79 9.88 -6.79
C TYR A 92 -22.06 8.57 -6.05
N VAL A 93 -22.31 8.58 -4.73
CA VAL A 93 -22.52 7.37 -3.91
C VAL A 93 -23.77 7.53 -3.03
N ASP A 94 -24.79 6.72 -3.28
CA ASP A 94 -26.06 6.68 -2.54
C ASP A 94 -25.96 5.88 -1.23
N ASP A 95 -25.19 4.77 -1.22
CA ASP A 95 -24.96 3.91 -0.05
C ASP A 95 -23.47 3.55 0.07
N GLU A 96 -22.75 4.29 0.92
CA GLU A 96 -21.34 4.04 1.24
C GLU A 96 -21.09 2.60 1.73
N LYS A 97 -22.02 1.98 2.46
CA LYS A 97 -21.85 0.61 2.99
C LYS A 97 -22.01 -0.45 1.90
N ALA A 98 -22.87 -0.20 0.91
CA ALA A 98 -22.94 -1.01 -0.30
C ALA A 98 -21.68 -0.82 -1.16
N ALA A 99 -21.18 0.41 -1.29
CA ALA A 99 -19.96 0.71 -2.05
C ALA A 99 -18.69 0.07 -1.42
N ILE A 100 -18.55 0.12 -0.09
CA ILE A 100 -17.46 -0.56 0.66
C ILE A 100 -17.56 -2.08 0.49
N ALA A 101 -18.77 -2.65 0.56
CA ALA A 101 -18.97 -4.08 0.34
C ALA A 101 -18.63 -4.51 -1.08
N LEU A 102 -19.00 -3.71 -2.08
CA LEU A 102 -18.62 -3.92 -3.47
C LEU A 102 -17.09 -3.82 -3.65
N GLY A 103 -16.45 -2.83 -3.05
CA GLY A 103 -15.00 -2.63 -3.11
C GLY A 103 -14.25 -3.82 -2.54
N LYS A 104 -14.59 -4.22 -1.32
CA LYS A 104 -13.99 -5.40 -0.69
C LYS A 104 -14.29 -6.68 -1.48
N ALA A 105 -15.47 -6.81 -2.08
CA ALA A 105 -15.77 -7.96 -2.92
C ALA A 105 -14.89 -8.00 -4.18
N LEU A 106 -14.66 -6.86 -4.84
CA LEU A 106 -13.85 -6.77 -6.07
C LEU A 106 -12.35 -6.90 -5.78
N PHE A 107 -11.84 -6.29 -4.71
CA PHE A 107 -10.44 -6.35 -4.30
C PHE A 107 -9.95 -7.79 -4.07
N TRP A 108 -10.83 -8.63 -3.53
CA TRP A 108 -10.54 -10.03 -3.17
C TRP A 108 -10.96 -11.05 -4.24
N ASP A 109 -11.59 -10.65 -5.35
CA ASP A 109 -12.08 -11.63 -6.34
C ASP A 109 -11.06 -11.98 -7.42
N MET A 110 -10.52 -13.20 -7.34
CA MET A 110 -9.65 -13.79 -8.37
C MET A 110 -10.29 -13.85 -9.77
N GLN A 111 -11.61 -13.73 -9.88
CA GLN A 111 -12.32 -13.67 -11.16
C GLN A 111 -12.04 -12.37 -11.95
N VAL A 112 -11.53 -11.32 -11.31
CA VAL A 112 -11.20 -10.05 -11.98
C VAL A 112 -10.06 -10.23 -12.98
N GLY A 113 -9.00 -10.96 -12.61
CA GLY A 113 -7.87 -11.22 -13.50
C GLY A 113 -8.27 -12.04 -14.73
N SER A 114 -7.58 -11.85 -15.85
CA SER A 114 -7.84 -12.62 -17.08
C SER A 114 -7.58 -14.12 -16.92
N ASP A 115 -6.77 -14.51 -15.94
CA ASP A 115 -6.39 -15.89 -15.66
C ASP A 115 -7.28 -16.59 -14.60
N GLY A 116 -8.27 -15.90 -14.04
CA GLY A 116 -9.13 -16.40 -12.97
C GLY A 116 -8.40 -16.73 -11.66
N ARG A 117 -7.22 -16.12 -11.43
CA ARG A 117 -6.34 -16.36 -10.26
C ARG A 117 -5.74 -15.09 -9.67
N THR A 118 -5.69 -13.99 -10.42
CA THR A 118 -5.18 -12.70 -9.95
C THR A 118 -6.32 -11.76 -9.48
N ALA A 119 -6.21 -11.29 -8.25
CA ALA A 119 -7.01 -10.21 -7.63
C ALA A 119 -6.07 -9.11 -7.10
N CYS A 120 -6.58 -7.98 -6.62
CA CYS A 120 -5.76 -6.99 -5.91
C CYS A 120 -5.09 -7.63 -4.68
N ALA A 121 -5.86 -8.40 -3.91
CA ALA A 121 -5.37 -9.19 -2.78
C ALA A 121 -4.27 -10.20 -3.14
N THR A 122 -4.07 -10.59 -4.40
CA THR A 122 -2.98 -11.49 -4.82
C THR A 122 -1.60 -10.84 -4.67
N CYS A 123 -1.52 -9.51 -4.77
CA CYS A 123 -0.30 -8.71 -4.58
C CYS A 123 -0.32 -7.87 -3.30
N HIS A 124 -1.48 -7.73 -2.65
CA HIS A 124 -1.70 -6.86 -1.49
C HIS A 124 -2.34 -7.63 -0.32
N PHE A 125 -1.77 -8.79 0.04
CA PHE A 125 -2.33 -9.69 1.06
C PHE A 125 -1.83 -9.40 2.47
N HIS A 126 -0.51 -9.48 2.67
CA HIS A 126 0.07 -9.52 4.01
C HIS A 126 0.49 -8.11 4.42
N ALA A 127 -0.21 -7.54 5.40
CA ALA A 127 -0.13 -6.09 5.71
C ALA A 127 -0.27 -5.20 4.46
N GLY A 128 -1.13 -5.62 3.52
CA GLY A 128 -1.39 -4.90 2.27
C GLY A 128 -0.28 -5.00 1.21
N ALA A 129 0.76 -5.82 1.39
CA ALA A 129 1.89 -5.95 0.47
C ALA A 129 2.08 -7.40 -0.04
N ASP A 130 3.00 -7.58 -1.01
CA ASP A 130 3.31 -8.88 -1.60
C ASP A 130 4.37 -9.62 -0.77
N SER A 131 3.97 -10.73 -0.13
CA SER A 131 4.86 -11.59 0.66
C SER A 131 5.48 -12.74 -0.15
N ARG A 132 5.22 -12.82 -1.46
CA ARG A 132 5.71 -13.90 -2.32
C ARG A 132 7.19 -13.65 -2.67
N THR A 133 7.99 -14.70 -2.55
CA THR A 133 9.46 -14.64 -2.77
C THR A 133 9.92 -15.38 -4.01
N LYS A 134 8.99 -16.04 -4.73
CA LYS A 134 9.26 -16.78 -5.96
C LYS A 134 8.68 -16.06 -7.16
N ASN A 135 9.49 -15.94 -8.21
CA ASN A 135 9.17 -15.19 -9.44
C ASN A 135 8.81 -13.73 -9.16
N THR A 136 9.59 -13.04 -8.31
CA THR A 136 9.34 -11.64 -7.91
C THR A 136 10.49 -10.68 -8.24
N VAL A 137 11.34 -11.07 -9.20
CA VAL A 137 12.38 -10.18 -9.77
C VAL A 137 12.06 -9.81 -11.21
N ALA A 138 12.18 -8.52 -11.54
CA ALA A 138 12.10 -7.97 -12.89
C ALA A 138 13.46 -7.38 -13.31
N PRO A 139 13.86 -7.50 -14.60
CA PRO A 139 15.07 -6.87 -15.09
C PRO A 139 14.93 -5.35 -15.17
N ASN A 140 16.03 -4.63 -14.97
CA ASN A 140 16.10 -3.17 -15.08
C ASN A 140 17.52 -2.79 -15.56
N GLY A 141 17.84 -3.25 -16.77
CA GLY A 141 19.21 -3.31 -17.27
C GLY A 141 20.08 -4.32 -16.53
N GLY A 142 21.33 -4.49 -16.98
CA GLY A 142 22.30 -5.39 -16.36
C GLY A 142 22.00 -6.88 -16.54
N SER A 143 22.50 -7.69 -15.61
CA SER A 143 22.26 -9.14 -15.59
C SER A 143 20.95 -9.45 -14.89
N PHE A 144 20.15 -10.35 -15.46
CA PHE A 144 18.91 -10.85 -14.88
C PHE A 144 19.10 -12.31 -14.46
N ARG A 145 18.73 -12.67 -13.22
CA ARG A 145 18.81 -14.05 -12.70
C ARG A 145 17.81 -15.02 -13.34
N GLY A 146 16.91 -14.51 -14.18
CA GLY A 146 15.91 -15.28 -14.92
C GLY A 146 14.57 -15.35 -14.20
N ALA A 147 13.53 -15.70 -14.96
CA ALA A 147 12.21 -15.94 -14.41
C ALA A 147 12.20 -17.16 -13.47
N ASN A 148 11.15 -17.27 -12.65
CA ASN A 148 10.93 -18.34 -11.68
C ASN A 148 11.97 -18.43 -10.53
N TYR A 149 12.92 -17.48 -10.44
CA TYR A 149 13.91 -17.39 -9.37
C TYR A 149 13.25 -17.29 -7.98
N GLN A 150 13.90 -17.89 -6.98
CA GLN A 150 13.48 -17.89 -5.58
C GLN A 150 14.41 -16.98 -4.78
N LEU A 151 13.90 -15.83 -4.33
CA LEU A 151 14.63 -14.93 -3.45
C LEU A 151 14.89 -15.58 -2.08
N THR A 152 16.06 -15.28 -1.55
CA THR A 152 16.64 -15.76 -0.28
C THR A 152 17.17 -14.58 0.53
N SER A 153 17.45 -14.76 1.82
CA SER A 153 18.07 -13.72 2.64
C SER A 153 19.46 -13.29 2.14
N SER A 154 20.21 -14.20 1.51
CA SER A 154 21.50 -13.92 0.88
C SER A 154 21.44 -13.00 -0.33
N ASP A 155 20.25 -12.78 -0.91
CA ASP A 155 20.05 -11.83 -2.01
C ASP A 155 19.91 -10.37 -1.53
N PHE A 156 19.77 -10.13 -0.22
CA PHE A 156 19.53 -8.79 0.36
C PHE A 156 20.69 -8.31 1.25
N PRO A 157 20.91 -6.98 1.37
CA PRO A 157 20.32 -5.92 0.55
C PRO A 157 20.80 -6.01 -0.92
N PHE A 158 20.03 -5.44 -1.85
CA PHE A 158 20.38 -5.41 -3.28
C PHE A 158 21.63 -4.56 -3.57
N HIS A 159 22.08 -3.74 -2.62
CA HIS A 159 23.37 -3.07 -2.59
C HIS A 159 24.05 -3.34 -1.25
N ARG A 160 25.21 -4.01 -1.23
CA ARG A 160 25.90 -4.44 0.01
C ARG A 160 27.35 -3.98 0.04
N LEU A 161 27.75 -3.31 1.12
CA LEU A 161 29.15 -2.98 1.44
C LEU A 161 29.82 -4.12 2.24
N ALA A 162 31.16 -4.15 2.28
CA ALA A 162 31.92 -5.09 3.10
C ALA A 162 31.68 -4.90 4.61
N ASP A 163 31.54 -3.66 5.04
CA ASP A 163 31.12 -3.21 6.37
C ASP A 163 29.94 -2.25 6.18
N PRO A 164 28.70 -2.63 6.58
CA PRO A 164 27.51 -1.81 6.37
C PRO A 164 27.46 -0.56 7.25
N ASP A 165 28.19 -0.54 8.38
CA ASP A 165 28.19 0.57 9.33
C ASP A 165 29.18 1.68 8.92
N ARG A 166 29.93 1.48 7.82
CA ARG A 166 30.89 2.44 7.28
C ARG A 166 30.47 2.94 5.91
N LYS A 167 30.84 4.19 5.62
CA LYS A 167 30.69 4.76 4.27
C LYS A 167 31.53 3.96 3.25
N ARG A 168 31.04 3.87 2.01
CA ARG A 168 31.74 3.27 0.87
C ARG A 168 33.12 3.91 0.67
N SER A 169 34.15 3.09 0.51
CA SER A 169 35.52 3.53 0.24
C SER A 169 36.34 2.41 -0.42
N ASN A 170 37.61 2.67 -0.78
CA ASN A 170 38.51 1.61 -1.25
C ASN A 170 38.81 0.55 -0.17
N SER A 171 38.68 0.89 1.12
CA SER A 171 38.81 -0.04 2.26
C SER A 171 37.46 -0.60 2.74
N ASN A 172 36.34 -0.15 2.16
CA ASN A 172 35.01 -0.68 2.35
C ASN A 172 34.26 -0.74 1.00
N PRO A 173 34.61 -1.71 0.14
CA PRO A 173 34.05 -1.83 -1.20
C PRO A 173 32.60 -2.35 -1.18
N VAL A 174 31.93 -2.20 -2.32
CA VAL A 174 30.68 -2.91 -2.63
C VAL A 174 31.03 -4.38 -2.89
N ILE A 175 30.37 -5.31 -2.20
CA ILE A 175 30.58 -6.76 -2.33
C ILE A 175 29.43 -7.48 -3.04
N PHE A 176 28.28 -6.82 -3.19
CA PHE A 176 27.14 -7.28 -3.99
C PHE A 176 26.33 -6.06 -4.45
N ASP A 177 25.90 -6.06 -5.71
CA ASP A 177 25.08 -5.01 -6.32
C ASP A 177 24.21 -5.67 -7.41
N THR A 178 22.92 -5.36 -7.46
CA THR A 178 22.04 -5.78 -8.58
C THR A 178 21.15 -4.63 -9.02
N SER A 179 20.94 -4.52 -10.33
CA SER A 179 20.01 -3.58 -10.94
C SER A 179 18.56 -4.07 -10.93
N GLU A 180 18.32 -5.36 -10.63
CA GLU A 180 17.00 -6.00 -10.63
C GLU A 180 16.02 -5.38 -9.63
N ILE A 181 14.74 -5.40 -9.96
CA ILE A 181 13.67 -4.83 -9.14
C ILE A 181 12.85 -5.94 -8.51
N ALA A 182 12.63 -5.85 -7.19
CA ALA A 182 11.71 -6.71 -6.46
C ALA A 182 10.25 -6.25 -6.71
N GLY A 183 9.57 -6.91 -7.65
CA GLY A 183 8.18 -6.64 -8.04
C GLY A 183 7.21 -7.72 -7.57
N ALA A 184 5.96 -7.61 -8.00
CA ALA A 184 4.93 -8.61 -7.80
C ALA A 184 4.74 -9.42 -9.09
N GLN A 185 4.49 -10.74 -8.97
CA GLN A 185 4.08 -11.53 -10.13
C GLN A 185 2.60 -11.25 -10.46
N GLY A 186 2.36 -10.90 -11.72
CA GLY A 186 1.03 -10.74 -12.30
C GLY A 186 0.67 -11.92 -13.20
N VAL A 187 0.23 -11.67 -14.44
CA VAL A 187 -0.25 -12.74 -15.35
C VAL A 187 0.81 -13.24 -16.33
N ILE A 188 0.57 -14.45 -16.88
CA ILE A 188 1.31 -14.97 -18.03
C ILE A 188 0.95 -14.16 -19.26
N LYS A 189 1.96 -13.77 -20.05
CA LYS A 189 1.80 -12.97 -21.27
C LYS A 189 0.89 -13.65 -22.31
N LYS A 190 -0.16 -12.94 -22.73
CA LYS A 190 -1.11 -13.32 -23.79
C LYS A 190 -1.76 -12.09 -24.42
N GLU A 191 -2.26 -12.25 -25.63
CA GLU A 191 -3.28 -11.35 -26.19
C GLU A 191 -4.66 -11.72 -25.64
N PHE A 192 -5.45 -10.72 -25.25
CA PHE A 192 -6.87 -10.89 -25.01
C PHE A 192 -7.62 -11.08 -26.35
N VAL A 193 -8.67 -11.90 -26.35
CA VAL A 193 -9.55 -12.09 -27.53
C VAL A 193 -10.99 -11.71 -27.22
N ARG A 194 -11.52 -12.16 -26.07
CA ARG A 194 -12.88 -11.84 -25.59
C ARG A 194 -13.10 -12.36 -24.18
N ILE A 195 -14.17 -11.89 -23.54
CA ILE A 195 -14.74 -12.56 -22.36
C ILE A 195 -15.24 -13.96 -22.75
N ASN A 196 -15.09 -14.89 -21.80
CA ASN A 196 -15.69 -16.22 -21.87
C ASN A 196 -16.90 -16.23 -20.93
N ASP A 197 -18.12 -16.30 -21.48
CA ASP A 197 -19.34 -16.09 -20.71
C ASP A 197 -19.50 -17.14 -19.60
N GLY A 198 -19.85 -16.68 -18.38
CA GLY A 198 -19.94 -17.53 -17.20
C GLY A 198 -18.60 -18.13 -16.69
N SER A 199 -17.45 -17.74 -17.25
CA SER A 199 -16.12 -18.25 -16.87
C SER A 199 -15.29 -17.21 -16.12
N PRO A 200 -14.55 -17.63 -15.07
CA PRO A 200 -13.62 -16.75 -14.35
C PRO A 200 -12.32 -16.47 -15.14
N VAL A 201 -12.07 -17.21 -16.22
CA VAL A 201 -10.91 -17.06 -17.12
C VAL A 201 -11.38 -16.47 -18.45
N ASP A 202 -10.65 -15.50 -18.99
CA ASP A 202 -10.94 -14.88 -20.29
C ASP A 202 -10.54 -15.81 -21.45
N VAL A 203 -10.87 -15.45 -22.70
CA VAL A 203 -10.31 -16.09 -23.91
C VAL A 203 -9.09 -15.29 -24.38
N GLY A 204 -7.96 -15.97 -24.62
CA GLY A 204 -6.72 -15.31 -25.01
C GLY A 204 -5.66 -16.25 -25.56
N ILE A 205 -4.82 -15.71 -26.45
CA ILE A 205 -3.80 -16.43 -27.24
C ILE A 205 -2.44 -16.27 -26.58
N LEU A 206 -1.69 -17.37 -26.42
CA LEU A 206 -0.35 -17.34 -25.83
C LEU A 206 0.64 -16.61 -26.75
N VAL A 207 1.33 -15.62 -26.20
CA VAL A 207 2.40 -14.89 -26.90
C VAL A 207 3.73 -15.25 -26.25
N PRO A 208 4.73 -15.78 -26.98
CA PRO A 208 6.03 -16.09 -26.40
C PRO A 208 6.65 -14.90 -25.66
N ASP A 209 7.09 -15.12 -24.42
CA ASP A 209 7.72 -14.09 -23.61
C ASP A 209 9.25 -14.29 -23.60
N PRO A 210 10.06 -13.37 -24.18
CA PRO A 210 11.52 -13.50 -24.22
C PRO A 210 12.21 -13.12 -22.90
N VAL A 211 11.47 -12.60 -21.92
CA VAL A 211 12.00 -12.20 -20.60
C VAL A 211 11.49 -13.13 -19.52
N PHE A 212 10.18 -13.34 -19.46
CA PHE A 212 9.52 -14.15 -18.45
C PHE A 212 9.19 -15.54 -19.00
N HIS A 213 10.22 -16.36 -19.23
CA HIS A 213 10.10 -17.77 -19.58
C HIS A 213 10.99 -18.69 -18.74
N PHE A 214 10.59 -19.94 -18.60
CA PHE A 214 11.30 -21.00 -17.89
C PHE A 214 10.98 -22.36 -18.54
N ASP A 215 11.99 -23.19 -18.77
CA ASP A 215 11.87 -24.53 -19.41
C ASP A 215 10.99 -24.56 -20.69
N GLY A 216 11.12 -23.53 -21.55
CA GLY A 216 10.40 -23.43 -22.82
C GLY A 216 8.93 -23.00 -22.70
N ALA A 217 8.44 -22.68 -21.50
CA ALA A 217 7.10 -22.14 -21.26
C ALA A 217 7.19 -20.71 -20.70
N ASN A 218 6.16 -19.89 -20.95
CA ASN A 218 6.06 -18.58 -20.30
C ASN A 218 5.86 -18.74 -18.78
N ALA A 219 6.60 -17.96 -18.00
CA ALA A 219 6.33 -17.69 -16.60
C ALA A 219 5.28 -16.57 -16.46
N ARG A 220 4.90 -16.25 -15.22
CA ARG A 220 4.16 -15.01 -14.93
C ARG A 220 5.10 -13.82 -15.10
N GLN A 221 4.62 -12.74 -15.70
CA GLN A 221 5.35 -11.48 -15.77
C GLN A 221 5.48 -10.87 -14.37
N VAL A 222 6.51 -10.03 -14.17
CA VAL A 222 6.78 -9.36 -12.88
C VAL A 222 6.76 -7.85 -13.07
N THR A 223 6.13 -7.12 -12.15
CA THR A 223 6.05 -5.66 -12.21
C THR A 223 7.41 -5.00 -12.09
N GLY A 224 7.65 -3.95 -12.89
CA GLY A 224 8.88 -3.13 -12.84
C GLY A 224 9.01 -2.23 -11.61
N ARG A 225 8.18 -2.41 -10.56
CA ARG A 225 8.26 -1.75 -9.25
C ARG A 225 7.65 -2.65 -8.18
N ASN A 226 8.08 -2.46 -6.94
CA ASN A 226 7.52 -3.12 -5.76
C ASN A 226 6.06 -2.69 -5.52
N SER A 227 5.20 -3.63 -5.11
CA SER A 227 3.83 -3.35 -4.65
C SER A 227 3.87 -2.80 -3.22
N PRO A 228 3.53 -1.51 -3.00
CA PRO A 228 3.50 -0.93 -1.66
C PRO A 228 2.33 -1.50 -0.84
N SER A 229 2.30 -1.18 0.46
CA SER A 229 1.12 -1.46 1.27
C SER A 229 -0.08 -0.59 0.83
N VAL A 230 -1.27 -1.18 0.85
CA VAL A 230 -2.55 -0.44 0.73
C VAL A 230 -3.05 0.12 2.07
N ILE A 231 -2.44 -0.29 3.19
CA ILE A 231 -2.76 0.23 4.52
C ILE A 231 -2.31 1.69 4.61
N ASN A 232 -3.14 2.57 5.17
CA ASN A 232 -2.95 4.02 5.24
C ASN A 232 -2.81 4.73 3.88
N ALA A 233 -2.99 4.04 2.74
CA ALA A 233 -2.78 4.64 1.42
C ALA A 233 -3.76 5.81 1.13
N VAL A 234 -4.92 5.83 1.78
CA VAL A 234 -5.93 6.90 1.67
C VAL A 234 -5.40 8.31 1.99
N PHE A 235 -4.33 8.43 2.79
CA PHE A 235 -3.77 9.73 3.14
C PHE A 235 -2.89 10.36 2.05
N ASN A 236 -2.48 9.62 1.01
CA ASN A 236 -1.62 10.18 -0.06
C ASN A 236 -2.41 11.07 -1.03
N ASP A 237 -1.89 12.26 -1.34
CA ASP A 237 -2.53 13.17 -2.33
C ASP A 237 -2.51 12.56 -3.74
N ARG A 238 -1.44 11.83 -4.09
CA ARG A 238 -1.29 11.13 -5.37
C ARG A 238 -0.75 9.72 -5.16
N GLN A 239 -1.11 8.80 -6.04
CA GLN A 239 -0.78 7.37 -5.88
C GLN A 239 0.16 6.84 -6.97
N PHE A 240 0.68 5.64 -6.71
CA PHE A 240 1.87 5.03 -7.32
C PHE A 240 3.17 5.77 -6.98
N TRP A 241 4.30 5.05 -7.06
CA TRP A 241 5.65 5.56 -6.81
C TRP A 241 6.09 6.79 -7.64
N ASP A 242 5.42 7.07 -8.76
CA ASP A 242 5.64 8.25 -9.61
C ASP A 242 4.49 9.27 -9.55
N GLY A 243 3.54 9.08 -8.63
CA GLY A 243 2.36 9.93 -8.47
C GLY A 243 1.40 9.92 -9.67
N ARG A 244 1.57 9.05 -10.68
CA ARG A 244 0.81 9.16 -11.94
C ARG A 244 -0.70 9.03 -11.78
N ALA A 245 -1.17 8.38 -10.71
CA ALA A 245 -2.58 8.40 -10.34
C ALA A 245 -2.91 9.74 -9.68
N ASN A 246 -3.76 10.50 -10.36
CA ASN A 246 -4.11 11.87 -10.03
C ASN A 246 -5.05 11.95 -8.82
N ARG A 247 -4.89 12.99 -7.98
CA ARG A 247 -5.82 13.33 -6.88
C ARG A 247 -7.26 13.48 -7.34
N PHE A 248 -7.44 13.94 -8.58
CA PHE A 248 -8.73 14.04 -9.22
C PHE A 248 -9.11 12.73 -9.92
N PHE A 249 -10.25 12.12 -9.59
CA PHE A 249 -10.75 10.95 -10.30
C PHE A 249 -11.77 11.35 -11.38
N ASN A 250 -11.52 10.91 -12.62
CA ASN A 250 -12.34 11.24 -13.79
C ASN A 250 -13.40 10.17 -14.16
N GLY A 251 -13.50 9.09 -13.38
CA GLY A 251 -14.45 7.99 -13.61
C GLY A 251 -13.99 6.92 -14.61
N VAL A 252 -12.85 7.10 -15.29
CA VAL A 252 -12.43 6.26 -16.42
C VAL A 252 -11.01 5.71 -16.26
N ASN A 253 -10.05 6.54 -15.86
CA ASN A 253 -8.63 6.19 -15.86
C ASN A 253 -7.82 6.95 -14.78
N PRO A 254 -6.53 6.61 -14.56
CA PRO A 254 -5.74 7.21 -13.49
C PRO A 254 -5.36 8.68 -13.66
N PHE A 255 -5.56 9.27 -14.84
CA PHE A 255 -4.94 10.56 -15.19
C PHE A 255 -5.71 11.79 -14.70
N GLY A 256 -6.96 11.62 -14.27
CA GLY A 256 -7.76 12.71 -13.70
C GLY A 256 -8.04 13.83 -14.70
N ASP A 257 -7.71 15.06 -14.34
CA ASP A 257 -7.90 16.25 -15.17
C ASP A 257 -6.93 16.33 -16.36
N MET A 258 -5.81 15.61 -16.31
CA MET A 258 -4.84 15.48 -17.42
C MET A 258 -5.41 14.72 -18.63
N ASP A 259 -6.53 14.02 -18.46
CA ASP A 259 -7.35 13.51 -19.56
C ASP A 259 -8.61 14.41 -19.71
N PRO A 260 -8.62 15.34 -20.68
CA PRO A 260 -9.77 16.20 -20.92
C PRO A 260 -10.92 15.48 -21.63
N ASP A 261 -10.74 14.25 -22.12
CA ASP A 261 -11.68 13.48 -22.94
C ASP A 261 -12.35 12.32 -22.18
N ALA A 262 -11.87 11.98 -20.98
CA ALA A 262 -12.53 11.05 -20.06
C ALA A 262 -14.00 11.44 -19.78
N ARG A 263 -14.94 10.55 -20.09
CA ARG A 263 -16.38 10.73 -19.85
C ARG A 263 -17.01 9.46 -19.28
N VAL A 264 -17.95 9.64 -18.38
CA VAL A 264 -18.91 8.59 -17.96
C VAL A 264 -20.24 8.80 -18.67
N TRP A 265 -21.02 7.74 -18.80
CA TRP A 265 -22.36 7.77 -19.38
C TRP A 265 -23.42 8.09 -18.33
N VAL A 266 -24.30 9.05 -18.59
CA VAL A 266 -25.45 9.34 -17.74
C VAL A 266 -26.76 9.30 -18.52
N THR A 267 -27.84 8.94 -17.83
CA THR A 267 -29.20 8.97 -18.38
C THR A 267 -29.58 10.41 -18.72
N ALA A 268 -29.91 10.67 -19.99
CA ALA A 268 -30.11 12.01 -20.51
C ALA A 268 -31.42 12.65 -20.03
N SER A 269 -32.47 11.85 -19.86
CA SER A 269 -33.80 12.30 -19.42
C SER A 269 -34.59 11.22 -18.69
N LYS A 270 -35.68 11.60 -17.99
CA LYS A 270 -36.66 10.64 -17.44
C LYS A 270 -37.40 9.79 -18.50
N LYS A 271 -37.19 10.04 -19.79
CA LYS A 271 -37.79 9.32 -20.93
C LYS A 271 -36.78 8.41 -21.66
N GLY A 272 -35.56 8.26 -21.15
CA GLY A 272 -34.45 7.59 -21.82
C GLY A 272 -33.42 8.57 -22.38
N GLY A 273 -32.58 8.06 -23.29
CA GLY A 273 -31.39 8.71 -23.83
C GLY A 273 -30.14 8.44 -22.99
N LEU A 274 -29.02 8.13 -23.64
CA LEU A 274 -27.67 8.24 -23.07
C LEU A 274 -26.98 9.56 -23.47
N LYS A 275 -26.25 10.17 -22.54
CA LYS A 275 -25.32 11.28 -22.81
C LYS A 275 -24.01 11.10 -22.04
N GLN A 276 -22.93 11.66 -22.54
CA GLN A 276 -21.65 11.68 -21.83
C GLN A 276 -21.56 12.88 -20.87
N LYS A 277 -20.97 12.66 -19.69
CA LYS A 277 -20.71 13.65 -18.63
C LYS A 277 -19.23 13.55 -18.24
N ARG A 278 -18.53 14.68 -18.14
CA ARG A 278 -17.22 14.74 -17.47
C ARG A 278 -17.49 14.81 -15.97
N ILE A 279 -16.79 13.98 -15.19
CA ILE A 279 -16.77 14.05 -13.73
C ILE A 279 -15.32 14.29 -13.29
N LEU A 280 -15.14 14.88 -12.11
CA LEU A 280 -13.82 15.17 -11.56
C LEU A 280 -13.92 15.32 -10.04
N LEU A 281 -13.71 14.23 -9.30
CA LEU A 281 -13.79 14.21 -7.83
C LEU A 281 -12.41 14.47 -7.24
N ASP A 282 -12.25 15.48 -6.39
CA ASP A 282 -11.01 15.70 -5.64
C ASP A 282 -10.85 14.69 -4.48
N ASN A 283 -9.64 14.55 -3.93
CA ASN A 283 -9.29 13.58 -2.88
C ASN A 283 -9.60 12.12 -3.25
N ALA A 284 -9.65 11.80 -4.54
CA ALA A 284 -10.01 10.51 -5.07
C ALA A 284 -8.80 9.77 -5.67
N SER A 285 -7.60 10.02 -5.12
CA SER A 285 -6.32 9.49 -5.61
C SER A 285 -6.30 7.96 -5.66
N LEU A 286 -6.93 7.29 -4.68
CA LEU A 286 -7.13 5.85 -4.66
C LEU A 286 -8.08 5.36 -5.76
N ALA A 287 -9.16 6.10 -6.07
CA ALA A 287 -10.07 5.71 -7.16
C ALA A 287 -9.35 5.80 -8.52
N SER A 288 -8.53 6.84 -8.72
CA SER A 288 -7.61 6.96 -9.86
C SER A 288 -6.58 5.82 -9.92
N GLN A 289 -6.01 5.40 -8.79
CA GLN A 289 -5.08 4.27 -8.72
C GLN A 289 -5.77 2.95 -9.11
N ALA A 290 -6.95 2.70 -8.55
CA ALA A 290 -7.65 1.43 -8.60
C ALA A 290 -8.03 1.04 -10.04
N VAL A 291 -8.23 2.01 -10.93
CA VAL A 291 -8.50 1.79 -12.36
C VAL A 291 -7.23 1.59 -13.22
N GLY A 292 -6.05 1.49 -12.62
CA GLY A 292 -4.81 1.13 -13.32
C GLY A 292 -4.61 -0.40 -13.46
N PRO A 293 -4.40 -1.14 -12.36
CA PRO A 293 -4.02 -2.56 -12.38
C PRO A 293 -4.99 -3.50 -13.14
N PRO A 294 -6.33 -3.36 -13.08
CA PRO A 294 -7.24 -4.36 -13.63
C PRO A 294 -7.15 -4.62 -15.12
N ASN A 295 -6.60 -3.68 -15.91
CA ASN A 295 -6.35 -3.86 -17.35
C ASN A 295 -4.88 -3.70 -17.75
N ASN A 296 -3.96 -3.72 -16.77
CA ASN A 296 -2.53 -3.77 -17.06
C ASN A 296 -2.12 -5.20 -17.48
N GLU A 297 -1.40 -5.29 -18.61
CA GLU A 297 -0.98 -6.54 -19.26
C GLU A 297 0.06 -7.37 -18.48
N VAL A 298 0.80 -6.72 -17.57
CA VAL A 298 1.75 -7.36 -16.66
C VAL A 298 1.03 -7.81 -15.40
N GLU A 299 0.14 -6.97 -14.85
CA GLU A 299 -0.46 -7.15 -13.52
C GLU A 299 -1.63 -8.15 -13.52
N MET A 300 -2.77 -7.81 -14.13
CA MET A 300 -4.03 -8.53 -13.94
C MET A 300 -4.70 -9.01 -15.23
N ALA A 301 -4.44 -8.37 -16.36
CA ALA A 301 -5.14 -8.63 -17.63
C ALA A 301 -4.21 -9.17 -18.70
N TRP A 302 -4.78 -9.78 -19.73
CA TRP A 302 -4.10 -9.98 -21.00
C TRP A 302 -4.14 -8.71 -21.86
N HIS A 303 -3.21 -8.56 -22.79
CA HIS A 303 -3.03 -7.34 -23.57
C HIS A 303 -4.33 -6.93 -24.28
N ALA A 304 -4.61 -5.62 -24.33
CA ALA A 304 -5.79 -4.98 -24.93
C ALA A 304 -7.17 -5.20 -24.27
N ARG A 305 -7.28 -5.87 -23.10
CA ARG A 305 -8.56 -5.92 -22.36
C ARG A 305 -8.99 -4.55 -21.85
N THR A 306 -10.29 -4.26 -21.90
CA THR A 306 -10.87 -2.97 -21.50
C THR A 306 -11.77 -3.05 -20.25
N PHE A 307 -12.08 -1.89 -19.64
CA PHE A 307 -12.98 -1.82 -18.48
C PHE A 307 -14.43 -2.24 -18.78
N PRO A 308 -15.04 -1.89 -19.92
CA PRO A 308 -16.36 -2.38 -20.28
C PRO A 308 -16.43 -3.91 -20.43
N GLU A 309 -15.35 -4.55 -20.88
CA GLU A 309 -15.24 -6.01 -20.94
C GLU A 309 -15.10 -6.64 -19.55
N LEU A 310 -14.30 -6.03 -18.67
CA LEU A 310 -14.25 -6.44 -17.26
C LEU A 310 -15.62 -6.29 -16.58
N GLY A 311 -16.35 -5.21 -16.85
CA GLY A 311 -17.72 -5.02 -16.40
C GLY A 311 -18.64 -6.12 -16.93
N ARG A 312 -18.62 -6.37 -18.23
CA ARG A 312 -19.38 -7.46 -18.89
C ARG A 312 -19.13 -8.81 -18.24
N LYS A 313 -17.89 -9.11 -17.89
CA LYS A 313 -17.52 -10.33 -17.15
C LYS A 313 -18.10 -10.34 -15.74
N MET A 314 -17.75 -9.34 -14.93
CA MET A 314 -18.07 -9.36 -13.49
C MET A 314 -19.58 -9.27 -13.23
N LEU A 315 -20.34 -8.53 -14.06
CA LEU A 315 -21.79 -8.44 -13.92
C LEU A 315 -22.53 -9.77 -14.18
N GLN A 316 -21.90 -10.72 -14.89
CA GLN A 316 -22.45 -12.07 -15.14
C GLN A 316 -22.00 -13.12 -14.10
N LEU A 317 -20.93 -12.87 -13.35
CA LEU A 317 -20.35 -13.86 -12.45
C LEU A 317 -20.92 -13.74 -11.02
N PRO A 318 -21.14 -14.87 -10.31
CA PRO A 318 -21.44 -14.84 -8.89
C PRO A 318 -20.27 -14.21 -8.11
N PRO A 319 -20.51 -13.21 -7.24
CA PRO A 319 -19.44 -12.56 -6.50
C PRO A 319 -18.63 -13.53 -5.65
N LEU A 320 -17.30 -13.39 -5.73
CA LEU A 320 -16.33 -14.15 -4.96
C LEU A 320 -16.41 -15.69 -5.14
N ALA A 321 -16.91 -16.20 -6.27
CA ALA A 321 -17.19 -17.62 -6.48
C ALA A 321 -15.98 -18.57 -6.28
N LEU A 322 -14.75 -18.06 -6.33
CA LEU A 322 -13.52 -18.84 -6.19
C LEU A 322 -12.96 -18.90 -4.77
N GLN A 323 -13.44 -18.06 -3.84
CA GLN A 323 -12.95 -17.98 -2.46
C GLN A 323 -14.08 -18.10 -1.42
N GLU A 324 -13.70 -18.51 -0.20
CA GLU A 324 -14.60 -18.58 0.95
C GLU A 324 -14.54 -17.27 1.75
N ILE A 325 -15.65 -16.91 2.38
CA ILE A 325 -15.80 -15.67 3.16
C ILE A 325 -16.11 -16.08 4.60
N ASP A 326 -15.29 -15.66 5.57
CA ASP A 326 -15.59 -15.92 6.98
C ASP A 326 -16.93 -15.27 7.38
N ARG A 327 -17.75 -16.00 8.13
CA ARG A 327 -19.05 -15.51 8.62
C ARG A 327 -18.91 -14.33 9.59
N LYS A 328 -17.73 -14.15 10.19
CA LYS A 328 -17.37 -13.04 11.07
C LYS A 328 -16.70 -11.87 10.35
N ASP A 329 -16.53 -11.93 9.03
CA ASP A 329 -15.99 -10.80 8.28
C ASP A 329 -16.88 -9.56 8.48
N SER A 330 -16.26 -8.46 8.92
CA SER A 330 -16.96 -7.23 9.36
C SER A 330 -17.79 -6.56 8.28
N VAL A 331 -17.52 -6.83 6.99
CA VAL A 331 -18.18 -6.21 5.85
C VAL A 331 -18.99 -7.25 5.05
N LEU A 332 -18.35 -8.38 4.73
CA LEU A 332 -18.90 -9.41 3.83
C LEU A 332 -19.55 -10.60 4.56
N GLY A 333 -19.38 -10.74 5.87
CA GLY A 333 -19.89 -11.88 6.64
C GLY A 333 -21.41 -12.05 6.52
N LYS A 334 -22.16 -10.94 6.42
CA LYS A 334 -23.61 -10.93 6.17
C LYS A 334 -24.00 -11.47 4.78
N TYR A 335 -23.11 -11.41 3.80
CA TYR A 335 -23.34 -11.91 2.43
C TYR A 335 -22.76 -13.31 2.18
N SER A 336 -21.88 -13.80 3.06
CA SER A 336 -21.19 -15.09 2.94
C SER A 336 -22.14 -16.27 2.73
N ALA A 337 -21.83 -17.14 1.77
CA ALA A 337 -22.45 -18.46 1.59
C ALA A 337 -21.78 -19.58 2.42
N SER A 338 -20.81 -19.25 3.29
CA SER A 338 -20.01 -20.20 4.08
C SER A 338 -20.88 -21.30 4.73
N PRO A 339 -20.53 -22.59 4.59
CA PRO A 339 -19.25 -23.12 4.13
C PRO A 339 -19.10 -23.24 2.60
N LYS A 340 -19.99 -22.63 1.80
CA LYS A 340 -19.79 -22.52 0.34
C LYS A 340 -19.01 -21.26 0.00
N LYS A 341 -18.34 -21.30 -1.15
CA LYS A 341 -17.65 -20.15 -1.75
C LYS A 341 -18.63 -19.07 -2.21
N GLY A 342 -18.14 -17.83 -2.27
CA GLY A 342 -18.88 -16.67 -2.77
C GLY A 342 -20.02 -16.18 -1.88
N PHE A 343 -20.85 -15.32 -2.46
CA PHE A 343 -22.06 -14.80 -1.82
C PHE A 343 -23.25 -15.77 -1.86
N LYS A 344 -24.24 -15.49 -1.01
CA LYS A 344 -25.60 -16.01 -1.13
C LYS A 344 -26.17 -15.66 -2.52
N LYS A 345 -27.06 -16.52 -3.03
CA LYS A 345 -27.54 -16.50 -4.43
C LYS A 345 -28.36 -15.26 -4.81
N ASP A 346 -28.79 -14.48 -3.83
CA ASP A 346 -29.64 -13.29 -3.90
C ASP A 346 -28.84 -11.97 -3.91
N LEU A 347 -27.53 -12.02 -4.23
CA LEU A 347 -26.73 -10.83 -4.38
C LEU A 347 -25.65 -10.96 -5.47
N SER A 348 -25.88 -10.24 -6.56
CA SER A 348 -24.95 -10.02 -7.67
C SER A 348 -24.17 -8.71 -7.53
N TYR A 349 -23.15 -8.53 -8.38
CA TYR A 349 -22.46 -7.24 -8.50
C TYR A 349 -23.37 -6.13 -9.03
N ALA A 350 -24.29 -6.45 -9.96
CA ALA A 350 -25.28 -5.49 -10.47
C ALA A 350 -26.20 -4.95 -9.37
N GLU A 351 -26.65 -5.81 -8.44
CA GLU A 351 -27.49 -5.40 -7.31
C GLU A 351 -26.72 -4.63 -6.23
N LEU A 352 -25.40 -4.84 -6.10
CA LEU A 352 -24.56 -3.99 -5.25
C LEU A 352 -24.36 -2.60 -5.88
N ILE A 353 -24.05 -2.53 -7.19
CA ILE A 353 -23.93 -1.27 -7.92
C ILE A 353 -25.25 -0.48 -7.83
N GLY A 354 -26.38 -1.14 -8.07
CA GLY A 354 -27.70 -0.52 -8.02
C GLY A 354 -28.18 -0.07 -6.63
N LYS A 355 -27.48 -0.47 -5.57
CA LYS A 355 -27.66 0.07 -4.20
C LYS A 355 -26.66 1.18 -3.89
N ALA A 356 -25.41 1.03 -4.35
CA ALA A 356 -24.31 1.92 -4.02
C ALA A 356 -24.31 3.24 -4.80
N PHE A 357 -24.80 3.26 -6.05
CA PHE A 357 -24.62 4.40 -6.96
C PHE A 357 -25.93 4.98 -7.50
N PRO A 358 -25.99 6.31 -7.74
CA PRO A 358 -27.15 6.97 -8.33
C PRO A 358 -27.58 6.34 -9.65
N LYS A 359 -28.90 6.16 -9.81
CA LYS A 359 -29.53 5.58 -11.01
C LYS A 359 -29.11 6.24 -12.31
N GLU A 360 -28.75 7.54 -12.28
CA GLU A 360 -28.30 8.25 -13.48
C GLU A 360 -27.07 7.62 -14.14
N TYR A 361 -26.25 6.85 -13.41
CA TYR A 361 -25.03 6.21 -13.93
C TYR A 361 -25.21 4.76 -14.42
N TRP A 362 -26.36 4.11 -14.20
CA TRP A 362 -26.51 2.69 -14.54
C TRP A 362 -27.89 2.25 -15.06
N SER A 363 -28.95 3.05 -14.90
CA SER A 363 -30.33 2.59 -15.11
C SER A 363 -30.88 2.79 -16.53
N SER A 364 -30.04 3.13 -17.52
CA SER A 364 -30.47 3.22 -18.91
C SER A 364 -30.61 1.83 -19.56
N GLU A 365 -31.71 1.61 -20.28
CA GLU A 365 -31.93 0.41 -21.10
C GLU A 365 -31.26 0.53 -22.50
N GLU A 366 -30.79 1.73 -22.87
CA GLU A 366 -30.04 1.94 -24.10
C GLU A 366 -28.60 1.41 -23.98
N LEU A 367 -28.10 0.84 -25.07
CA LEU A 367 -26.69 0.50 -25.22
C LEU A 367 -25.88 1.73 -25.66
N THR A 368 -24.61 1.78 -25.27
CA THR A 368 -23.64 2.71 -25.83
C THR A 368 -23.40 2.42 -27.32
N PRO A 369 -22.82 3.35 -28.10
CA PRO A 369 -22.48 3.11 -29.51
C PRO A 369 -21.62 1.85 -29.74
N ASP A 370 -20.78 1.50 -28.77
CA ASP A 370 -19.90 0.32 -28.79
C ASP A 370 -20.58 -0.98 -28.32
N GLY A 371 -21.90 -0.95 -28.06
CA GLY A 371 -22.69 -2.13 -27.72
C GLY A 371 -22.54 -2.60 -26.27
N TYR A 372 -22.25 -1.70 -25.33
CA TYR A 372 -22.25 -1.98 -23.89
C TYR A 372 -23.49 -1.45 -23.20
N THR A 373 -23.96 -2.12 -22.15
CA THR A 373 -24.93 -1.50 -21.23
C THR A 373 -24.28 -0.32 -20.51
N GLN A 374 -25.07 0.61 -19.99
CA GLN A 374 -24.54 1.73 -19.22
C GLN A 374 -23.70 1.26 -18.01
N MET A 375 -24.11 0.18 -17.35
CA MET A 375 -23.40 -0.37 -16.18
C MET A 375 -22.07 -1.02 -16.55
N GLU A 376 -21.98 -1.68 -17.72
CA GLU A 376 -20.70 -2.17 -18.27
C GLU A 376 -19.79 -0.98 -18.63
N ALA A 377 -20.30 -0.01 -19.37
CA ALA A 377 -19.51 1.13 -19.86
C ALA A 377 -18.93 1.99 -18.72
N ASN A 378 -19.68 2.16 -17.62
CA ASN A 378 -19.25 2.90 -16.44
C ASN A 378 -18.54 2.04 -15.38
N PHE A 379 -18.20 0.78 -15.67
CA PHE A 379 -17.67 -0.13 -14.65
C PHE A 379 -16.38 0.38 -13.99
N ALA A 380 -15.55 1.16 -14.71
CA ALA A 380 -14.38 1.85 -14.17
C ALA A 380 -14.73 2.83 -13.02
N MET A 381 -15.82 3.58 -13.15
CA MET A 381 -16.29 4.54 -12.14
C MET A 381 -16.72 3.81 -10.86
N PHE A 382 -17.54 2.77 -11.01
CA PHE A 382 -18.01 1.97 -9.87
C PHE A 382 -16.85 1.26 -9.18
N TRP A 383 -15.95 0.66 -9.98
CA TRP A 383 -14.73 0.02 -9.50
C TRP A 383 -13.88 0.99 -8.69
N GLY A 384 -13.51 2.14 -9.26
CA GLY A 384 -12.62 3.11 -8.62
C GLY A 384 -13.18 3.63 -7.29
N LEU A 385 -14.43 4.08 -7.28
CA LEU A 385 -15.08 4.60 -6.07
C LEU A 385 -15.26 3.52 -4.99
N SER A 386 -15.64 2.30 -5.37
CA SER A 386 -15.81 1.20 -4.42
C SER A 386 -14.48 0.74 -3.81
N ILE A 387 -13.43 0.57 -4.62
CA ILE A 387 -12.09 0.20 -4.12
C ILE A 387 -11.55 1.29 -3.20
N MET A 388 -11.63 2.56 -3.60
CA MET A 388 -11.27 3.71 -2.75
C MET A 388 -11.97 3.64 -1.40
N LEU A 389 -13.31 3.53 -1.37
CA LEU A 389 -14.05 3.50 -0.11
C LEU A 389 -13.73 2.29 0.75
N TYR A 390 -13.40 1.14 0.16
CA TYR A 390 -12.90 -0.01 0.92
C TYR A 390 -11.50 0.29 1.51
N GLU A 391 -10.56 0.79 0.72
CA GLU A 391 -9.20 1.10 1.16
C GLU A 391 -9.16 2.26 2.16
N SER A 392 -10.12 3.19 2.12
CA SER A 392 -10.36 4.19 3.18
C SER A 392 -10.72 3.59 4.54
N THR A 393 -11.12 2.32 4.62
CA THR A 393 -11.31 1.59 5.90
C THR A 393 -10.04 0.91 6.41
N LEU A 394 -8.95 0.93 5.64
CA LEU A 394 -7.69 0.25 5.95
C LEU A 394 -6.70 1.20 6.65
N VAL A 395 -7.15 1.81 7.74
CA VAL A 395 -6.32 2.65 8.62
C VAL A 395 -5.70 1.79 9.73
N SER A 396 -4.45 2.06 10.07
CA SER A 396 -3.66 1.40 11.12
C SER A 396 -3.11 2.45 12.09
N ASP A 397 -4.00 2.93 12.94
CA ASP A 397 -3.83 3.99 13.96
C ASP A 397 -3.59 3.45 15.39
N GLU A 398 -3.58 2.14 15.56
CA GLU A 398 -3.49 1.45 16.86
C GLU A 398 -2.10 0.83 17.12
N SER A 399 -1.04 1.33 16.47
CA SER A 399 0.30 0.75 16.60
C SER A 399 0.91 1.05 17.98
N PRO A 400 1.99 0.34 18.38
CA PRO A 400 2.75 0.69 19.58
C PRO A 400 3.31 2.11 19.57
N PHE A 401 3.55 2.69 18.38
CA PHE A 401 4.02 4.07 18.26
C PHE A 401 2.91 5.08 18.56
N ASP A 402 1.71 4.89 18.01
CA ASP A 402 0.57 5.79 18.24
C ASP A 402 0.28 5.91 19.75
N LYS A 403 0.15 4.76 20.41
CA LYS A 403 -0.05 4.63 21.87
C LYS A 403 1.06 5.30 22.68
N TYR A 404 2.30 5.25 22.21
CA TYR A 404 3.42 5.92 22.87
C TYR A 404 3.31 7.45 22.76
N ILE A 405 2.90 7.98 21.61
CA ILE A 405 2.68 9.42 21.43
C ILE A 405 1.46 9.91 22.22
N ASP A 406 0.41 9.11 22.34
CA ASP A 406 -0.75 9.36 23.22
C ASP A 406 -0.43 9.31 24.72
N GLY A 407 0.76 8.82 25.06
CA GLY A 407 1.32 8.93 26.41
C GLY A 407 1.47 7.61 27.17
N ASP A 408 1.20 6.46 26.55
CA ASP A 408 1.67 5.18 27.08
C ASP A 408 3.18 5.05 26.88
N GLU A 409 3.94 5.61 27.83
CA GLU A 409 5.40 5.53 27.83
C GLU A 409 5.94 4.09 27.92
N SER A 410 5.08 3.07 28.10
CA SER A 410 5.45 1.65 28.09
C SER A 410 5.19 0.92 26.76
N ALA A 411 4.43 1.52 25.83
CA ALA A 411 4.04 0.89 24.57
C ALA A 411 5.23 0.53 23.66
N ILE A 412 6.33 1.28 23.72
CA ILE A 412 7.58 0.99 22.99
C ILE A 412 8.77 0.74 23.93
N SER A 413 9.68 -0.14 23.48
CA SER A 413 10.89 -0.51 24.22
C SER A 413 11.91 0.63 24.28
N SER A 414 12.88 0.54 25.21
CA SER A 414 13.99 1.51 25.28
C SER A 414 14.79 1.62 23.98
N LEU A 415 14.99 0.50 23.27
CA LEU A 415 15.67 0.48 21.98
C LEU A 415 14.85 1.20 20.88
N ALA A 416 13.52 1.09 20.92
CA ALA A 416 12.65 1.83 20.01
C ALA A 416 12.66 3.34 20.30
N LYS A 417 12.82 3.76 21.56
CA LYS A 417 13.00 5.18 21.93
C LYS A 417 14.33 5.74 21.44
N GLU A 418 15.41 4.95 21.54
CA GLU A 418 16.70 5.30 20.95
C GLU A 418 16.61 5.42 19.42
N GLY A 419 15.94 4.47 18.76
CA GLY A 419 15.65 4.53 17.32
C GLY A 419 14.82 5.76 16.93
N LEU A 420 13.81 6.14 17.73
CA LEU A 420 13.03 7.36 17.54
C LEU A 420 13.89 8.62 17.71
N ASN A 421 14.80 8.67 18.68
CA ASN A 421 15.76 9.76 18.79
C ASN A 421 16.61 9.87 17.51
N ILE A 422 17.16 8.76 17.01
CA ILE A 422 17.93 8.74 15.76
C ILE A 422 17.10 9.22 14.57
N PHE A 423 15.85 8.78 14.46
CA PHE A 423 14.92 9.18 13.40
C PHE A 423 14.70 10.71 13.35
N LEU A 424 14.54 11.32 14.53
CA LEU A 424 14.30 12.76 14.68
C LEU A 424 15.59 13.59 14.58
N ASN A 425 16.70 13.06 15.10
CA ASN A 425 17.94 13.81 15.31
C ASN A 425 19.07 13.41 14.37
N GLU A 426 19.78 12.32 14.64
CA GLU A 426 21.04 11.98 13.95
C GLU A 426 20.83 11.54 12.49
N GLY A 427 19.77 10.76 12.23
CA GLY A 427 19.43 10.26 10.90
C GLY A 427 18.66 11.24 10.03
N LYS A 428 18.05 12.28 10.62
CA LYS A 428 17.24 13.32 9.93
C LYS A 428 16.11 12.76 9.06
N CYS A 429 15.61 11.57 9.36
CA CYS A 429 14.52 10.90 8.66
C CYS A 429 13.24 11.76 8.65
N ILE A 430 13.00 12.45 9.77
CA ILE A 430 11.89 13.39 9.97
C ILE A 430 11.80 14.51 8.93
N ASN A 431 12.88 14.84 8.22
CA ASN A 431 12.88 15.89 7.20
C ASN A 431 12.07 15.51 5.94
N CYS A 432 11.74 14.23 5.76
CA CYS A 432 10.90 13.73 4.66
C CYS A 432 9.75 12.82 5.14
N HIS A 433 9.94 12.19 6.31
CA HIS A 433 8.95 11.33 6.97
C HIS A 433 8.35 12.04 8.18
N SER A 434 7.61 13.12 7.92
CA SER A 434 6.94 13.97 8.91
C SER A 434 5.44 13.70 8.98
N GLY A 435 4.81 14.26 10.02
CA GLY A 435 3.37 14.13 10.27
C GLY A 435 3.00 12.78 10.92
N PRO A 436 1.75 12.63 11.35
CA PRO A 436 1.19 11.34 11.77
C PRO A 436 1.32 10.22 10.72
N GLU A 437 1.29 10.58 9.44
CA GLU A 437 1.38 9.63 8.31
C GLU A 437 2.81 9.26 7.93
N PHE A 438 3.83 9.88 8.55
CA PHE A 438 5.26 9.66 8.26
C PHE A 438 5.66 9.84 6.78
N THR A 439 5.01 10.77 6.07
CA THR A 439 5.28 11.02 4.65
C THR A 439 4.91 12.43 4.21
N GLY A 440 5.88 13.15 3.63
CA GLY A 440 5.64 14.43 2.96
C GLY A 440 4.72 14.35 1.72
N ALA A 441 4.27 13.16 1.31
CA ALA A 441 3.29 12.96 0.23
C ALA A 441 1.82 12.91 0.72
N ALA A 442 1.59 12.99 2.04
CA ALA A 442 0.24 12.99 2.59
C ALA A 442 -0.50 14.31 2.32
N ILE A 443 -1.82 14.23 2.22
CA ILE A 443 -2.73 15.37 2.02
C ILE A 443 -2.53 16.39 3.15
N SER A 444 -2.37 15.95 4.41
CA SER A 444 -2.13 16.86 5.54
C SER A 444 -0.88 17.72 5.34
N GLN A 445 0.22 17.12 4.88
CA GLN A 445 1.51 17.79 4.68
C GLN A 445 1.49 18.75 3.48
N LEU A 446 0.77 18.37 2.41
CA LEU A 446 0.76 19.12 1.15
C LEU A 446 -0.31 20.22 1.09
N ARG A 447 -1.42 20.04 1.83
CA ARG A 447 -2.66 20.82 1.67
C ARG A 447 -3.35 21.18 3.00
N GLY A 448 -2.75 20.84 4.14
CA GLY A 448 -3.33 21.01 5.46
C GLY A 448 -4.32 19.89 5.82
N VAL A 449 -4.67 19.82 7.11
CA VAL A 449 -5.70 18.89 7.58
C VAL A 449 -7.05 19.32 7.02
N LEU A 450 -7.62 18.51 6.13
CA LEU A 450 -8.96 18.77 5.59
C LEU A 450 -9.99 18.57 6.69
N ALA A 451 -10.78 19.62 6.95
CA ALA A 451 -11.80 19.60 8.00
C ALA A 451 -12.92 18.58 7.71
N ASP A 452 -13.60 18.17 8.76
CA ASP A 452 -14.70 17.21 8.68
C ASP A 452 -15.90 17.78 7.90
N ARG A 453 -16.78 16.90 7.42
CA ARG A 453 -17.80 17.14 6.36
C ARG A 453 -18.82 18.27 6.59
N ASP A 454 -18.81 18.94 7.74
CA ASP A 454 -19.82 19.90 8.17
C ASP A 454 -19.47 21.39 7.94
N GLU A 455 -18.21 21.74 7.63
CA GLU A 455 -17.87 23.13 7.24
C GLU A 455 -17.86 23.33 5.72
N PRO A 456 -18.70 24.21 5.16
CA PRO A 456 -18.65 24.53 3.73
C PRO A 456 -17.35 25.28 3.41
N MET A 457 -16.53 24.72 2.52
CA MET A 457 -15.34 25.41 2.01
C MET A 457 -15.74 26.68 1.26
N VAL A 458 -15.64 27.83 1.94
CA VAL A 458 -15.78 29.15 1.32
C VAL A 458 -14.47 29.48 0.61
N GLU A 459 -14.40 29.23 -0.69
CA GLU A 459 -13.33 29.76 -1.54
C GLU A 459 -13.42 31.29 -1.57
N PHE A 460 -12.49 31.95 -0.87
CA PHE A 460 -12.20 33.36 -1.10
C PHE A 460 -11.28 33.50 -2.32
N MET A 461 -11.88 33.61 -3.51
CA MET A 461 -11.17 34.09 -4.70
C MET A 461 -10.79 35.56 -4.51
N GLU A 462 -9.56 35.84 -4.09
CA GLU A 462 -8.99 37.19 -4.25
C GLU A 462 -8.66 37.43 -5.74
N MET A 463 -9.49 38.22 -6.40
CA MET A 463 -9.10 38.88 -7.65
C MET A 463 -8.09 40.01 -7.34
N GLN A 464 -7.00 40.04 -8.10
CA GLN A 464 -6.06 41.18 -8.16
C GLN A 464 -6.65 42.34 -8.96
#